data_AF-A0AAD6SQ94-F1
#
_entry.id   AF-A0AAD6SQ94-F1
#
_cell.length_a   1.000
_cell.length_b   1.000
_cell.length_c   1.000
_cell.angle_alpha   90.00
_cell.angle_beta   90.00
_cell.angle_gamma   90.00
#
_symmetry.space_group_name_H-M   'P 1'
#
loop_
_entity.id
_entity.type
_entity.pdbx_description
1 polymer ?
#
loop_
_entity_poly.entity_id
_entity_poly.type
_entity_poly.pdbx_seq_one_letter_code
_entity_poly.pdbx_strand_id
1 'polypeptide(L)'
;MKDHLENVFSLHSTKEIPPEILLAIFRLALLPSWKMTPGTSAPPFPYPVWSVDISRKRSLLEVCKTWYSAGLEFLYENVVLAEIGQILVFVDTLKARPEFGTLVHSINICYRVFRGYRNVHDEAVDQIFKFCPRVTHFVFHPHDYLRATLPTVGLSITTLDLGDCVPYDVALGALTQLCETLESLSVALPWRKEINHPLLTFVHLANLRLCVGMQCEFPARYWTLPCLQRLSLRHNRALGSLPPDLELVSDVLKVCGATLKRLRISDILHSVMCRLTLQDVLSQCPVLEHLGATEAQLESGSQKTLRWLDIFGSRDELPAPDAECLKRDFPALRAYRYVSAHHTFFADTLPMRLAATAAGAPEAVFIDAAVDYNFPTFSWLAALAEARLEDDSSEDDSDFFFDEEDDDGGSASTDSDSNSDKTGYEGLDADGEDNWEIDSEGALMAYRREWVLD
;
A
#
# COMPACT_ATOMS: atom_id res chain seq x y z
N MET A 1 -35.17 24.93 -34.95
CA MET A 1 -33.99 24.67 -34.08
C MET A 1 -34.06 23.29 -33.43
N LYS A 2 -35.21 22.84 -32.92
CA LYS A 2 -35.44 21.46 -32.46
C LYS A 2 -35.20 20.41 -33.57
N ASP A 3 -35.75 20.67 -34.77
CA ASP A 3 -35.62 19.75 -35.92
C ASP A 3 -34.21 19.72 -36.56
N HIS A 4 -33.33 20.65 -36.20
CA HIS A 4 -31.92 20.65 -36.64
C HIS A 4 -30.99 19.95 -35.65
N LEU A 5 -31.38 19.80 -34.37
CA LEU A 5 -30.61 19.01 -33.41
C LEU A 5 -30.94 17.52 -33.54
N GLU A 6 -32.19 17.14 -33.83
CA GLU A 6 -32.55 15.73 -34.05
C GLU A 6 -31.88 15.13 -35.30
N ASN A 7 -31.59 15.95 -36.32
CA ASN A 7 -30.93 15.46 -37.53
C ASN A 7 -29.40 15.28 -37.39
N VAL A 8 -28.74 16.04 -36.51
CA VAL A 8 -27.28 15.91 -36.29
C VAL A 8 -26.94 14.67 -35.45
N PHE A 9 -27.86 14.22 -34.59
CA PHE A 9 -27.69 12.96 -33.84
C PHE A 9 -28.16 11.70 -34.60
N SER A 10 -28.77 11.84 -35.78
CA SER A 10 -29.06 10.70 -36.67
C SER A 10 -27.83 10.22 -37.45
N LEU A 11 -26.73 10.96 -37.39
CA LEU A 11 -25.51 10.67 -38.12
C LEU A 11 -24.63 9.71 -37.33
N HIS A 12 -24.71 8.46 -37.80
CA HIS A 12 -23.88 7.31 -37.48
C HIS A 12 -24.44 6.53 -36.31
N SER A 13 -25.30 5.54 -36.66
CA SER A 13 -25.29 4.25 -35.99
C SER A 13 -23.83 3.93 -35.70
N THR A 14 -23.42 4.17 -34.47
CA THR A 14 -22.06 3.94 -34.02
C THR A 14 -21.88 2.45 -34.25
N LYS A 15 -21.12 2.11 -35.29
CA LYS A 15 -20.61 0.75 -35.45
C LYS A 15 -20.10 0.37 -34.06
N GLU A 16 -20.71 -0.65 -33.48
CA GLU A 16 -20.54 -1.01 -32.08
C GLU A 16 -19.03 -1.03 -31.80
N ILE A 17 -18.58 -0.14 -30.92
CA ILE A 17 -17.16 -0.09 -30.55
C ILE A 17 -16.84 -1.44 -29.93
N PRO A 18 -15.83 -2.18 -30.43
CA PRO A 18 -15.48 -3.48 -29.87
C PRO A 18 -15.20 -3.37 -28.37
N PRO A 19 -15.63 -4.33 -27.54
CA PRO A 19 -15.42 -4.29 -26.09
C PRO A 19 -13.96 -4.05 -25.67
N GLU A 20 -13.00 -4.56 -26.45
CA GLU A 20 -11.56 -4.40 -26.19
C GLU A 20 -11.12 -2.94 -26.32
N ILE A 21 -11.72 -2.21 -27.26
CA ILE A 21 -11.44 -0.78 -27.47
C ILE A 21 -12.11 0.05 -26.37
N LEU A 22 -13.33 -0.30 -25.96
CA LEU A 22 -13.99 0.34 -24.81
C LEU A 22 -13.18 0.13 -23.53
N LEU A 23 -12.70 -1.08 -23.28
CA LEU A 23 -11.88 -1.39 -22.12
C LEU A 23 -10.56 -0.60 -22.12
N ALA A 24 -9.92 -0.45 -23.30
CA ALA A 24 -8.74 0.40 -23.45
C ALA A 24 -9.05 1.88 -23.17
N ILE A 25 -10.21 2.39 -23.65
CA ILE A 25 -10.67 3.74 -23.34
C ILE A 25 -10.90 3.91 -21.84
N PHE A 26 -11.58 2.96 -21.19
CA PHE A 26 -11.84 3.03 -19.73
C PHE A 26 -10.55 3.05 -18.93
N ARG A 27 -9.56 2.22 -19.29
CA ARG A 27 -8.22 2.20 -18.66
C ARG A 27 -7.43 3.50 -18.85
N LEU A 28 -7.71 4.26 -19.90
CA LEU A 28 -7.09 5.56 -20.17
C LEU A 28 -7.85 6.72 -19.51
N ALA A 29 -9.18 6.64 -19.47
CA ALA A 29 -10.06 7.69 -18.97
C ALA A 29 -10.18 7.69 -17.44
N LEU A 30 -10.04 6.51 -16.82
CA LEU A 30 -10.11 6.34 -15.38
C LEU A 30 -8.73 6.12 -14.79
N LEU A 31 -8.60 6.40 -13.49
CA LEU A 31 -7.35 6.17 -12.79
C LEU A 31 -7.02 4.68 -12.83
N PRO A 32 -5.75 4.29 -13.05
CA PRO A 32 -5.37 2.90 -12.96
C PRO A 32 -5.69 2.38 -11.57
N SER A 33 -6.52 1.35 -11.50
CA SER A 33 -7.01 0.70 -10.27
C SER A 33 -5.89 0.32 -9.30
N TRP A 34 -4.74 -0.12 -9.82
CA TRP A 34 -3.56 -0.50 -9.03
C TRP A 34 -2.81 0.69 -8.39
N LYS A 35 -3.10 1.93 -8.80
CA LYS A 35 -2.56 3.12 -8.12
C LYS A 35 -3.31 3.45 -6.83
N MET A 36 -4.36 2.71 -6.51
CA MET A 36 -5.20 2.91 -5.33
C MET A 36 -4.96 1.88 -4.25
N THR A 37 -3.76 1.29 -4.17
CA THR A 37 -3.37 0.61 -2.94
C THR A 37 -3.58 1.62 -1.82
N PRO A 38 -4.49 1.37 -0.86
CA PRO A 38 -4.63 2.26 0.27
C PRO A 38 -3.28 2.21 0.95
N GLY A 39 -2.52 3.29 0.77
CA GLY A 39 -1.23 3.40 1.43
C GLY A 39 -1.50 3.15 2.90
N THR A 40 -0.58 2.43 3.54
CA THR A 40 -0.47 2.27 4.99
C THR A 40 -0.37 3.60 5.75
N SER A 41 -0.72 4.74 5.14
CA SER A 41 -1.04 5.96 5.85
C SER A 41 -2.19 5.64 6.79
N ALA A 42 -1.83 5.53 8.06
CA ALA A 42 -2.74 5.45 9.17
C ALA A 42 -3.90 6.45 8.99
N PRO A 43 -5.09 6.14 9.54
CA PRO A 43 -6.08 7.16 9.84
C PRO A 43 -5.38 8.43 10.38
N PRO A 44 -5.74 9.62 9.89
CA PRO A 44 -7.14 10.01 9.71
C PRO A 44 -7.44 10.50 8.28
N PHE A 45 -6.96 9.86 7.21
CA PHE A 45 -7.35 10.28 5.86
C PHE A 45 -8.83 9.90 5.61
N PRO A 46 -9.76 10.88 5.50
CA PRO A 46 -11.17 10.64 5.72
C PRO A 46 -11.92 10.10 4.50
N TYR A 47 -11.29 10.00 3.33
CA TYR A 47 -11.96 9.44 2.15
C TYR A 47 -11.03 8.57 1.32
N PRO A 48 -11.38 7.30 1.14
CA PRO A 48 -10.63 6.46 0.24
C PRO A 48 -10.84 6.91 -1.19
N VAL A 49 -9.76 7.27 -1.89
CA VAL A 49 -9.75 7.54 -3.34
C VAL A 49 -10.42 6.39 -4.14
N TRP A 50 -10.45 5.18 -3.59
CA TRP A 50 -11.15 4.03 -4.16
C TRP A 50 -12.66 4.20 -4.29
N SER A 51 -13.33 4.95 -3.40
CA SER A 51 -14.80 5.12 -3.47
C SER A 51 -15.21 5.91 -4.72
N VAL A 52 -14.45 6.94 -5.06
CA VAL A 52 -14.64 7.74 -6.29
C VAL A 52 -14.40 6.89 -7.54
N ASP A 53 -13.39 6.01 -7.52
CA ASP A 53 -13.12 5.11 -8.65
C ASP A 53 -14.22 4.07 -8.84
N ILE A 54 -14.68 3.43 -7.77
CA ILE A 54 -15.78 2.47 -7.82
C ILE A 54 -17.06 3.16 -8.31
N SER A 55 -17.36 4.37 -7.83
CA SER A 55 -18.50 5.15 -8.30
C SER A 55 -18.42 5.45 -9.80
N ARG A 56 -17.25 5.84 -10.31
CA ARG A 56 -17.03 6.06 -11.75
C ARG A 56 -17.14 4.77 -12.57
N LYS A 57 -16.63 3.65 -12.06
CA LYS A 57 -16.78 2.34 -12.71
C LYS A 57 -18.24 1.91 -12.77
N ARG A 58 -19.00 2.14 -11.68
CA ARG A 58 -20.44 1.88 -11.64
C ARG A 58 -21.19 2.71 -12.66
N SER A 59 -20.89 4.00 -12.79
CA SER A 59 -21.57 4.85 -13.78
C SER A 59 -21.33 4.40 -15.23
N LEU A 60 -20.20 3.75 -15.54
CA LEU A 60 -19.98 3.13 -16.86
C LEU A 60 -20.98 2.01 -17.15
N LEU A 61 -21.41 1.26 -16.13
CA LEU A 61 -22.35 0.15 -16.27
C LEU A 61 -23.76 0.63 -16.64
N GLU A 62 -24.10 1.86 -16.28
CA GLU A 62 -25.44 2.45 -16.45
C GLU A 62 -25.64 3.08 -17.83
N VAL A 63 -24.59 3.19 -18.66
CA VAL A 63 -24.65 3.90 -19.94
C VAL A 63 -25.46 3.12 -20.99
N CYS A 64 -25.06 1.89 -21.30
CA CYS A 64 -25.74 1.02 -22.26
C CYS A 64 -25.28 -0.44 -22.11
N LYS A 65 -25.94 -1.39 -22.79
CA LYS A 65 -25.60 -2.83 -22.70
C LYS A 65 -24.17 -3.17 -23.13
N THR A 66 -23.64 -2.51 -24.16
CA THR A 66 -22.26 -2.75 -24.63
C THR A 66 -21.25 -2.26 -23.59
N TRP A 67 -21.49 -1.09 -23.01
CA TRP A 67 -20.65 -0.54 -21.94
C TRP A 67 -20.78 -1.35 -20.65
N TYR A 68 -21.96 -1.90 -20.37
CA TYR A 68 -22.15 -2.80 -19.24
C TYR A 68 -21.19 -3.98 -19.31
N SER A 69 -21.07 -4.66 -20.46
CA SER A 69 -20.16 -5.81 -20.59
C SER A 69 -18.69 -5.43 -20.38
N ALA A 70 -18.21 -4.38 -21.04
CA ALA A 70 -16.82 -3.94 -20.92
C ALA A 70 -16.52 -3.33 -19.53
N GLY A 71 -17.48 -2.59 -18.99
CA GLY A 71 -17.40 -1.98 -17.67
C GLY A 71 -17.45 -3.01 -16.56
N LEU A 72 -18.16 -4.13 -16.75
CA LEU A 72 -18.23 -5.22 -15.78
C LEU A 72 -16.87 -5.93 -15.68
N GLU A 73 -16.24 -6.22 -16.81
CA GLU A 73 -14.85 -6.70 -16.82
C GLU A 73 -13.92 -5.71 -16.11
N PHE A 74 -14.02 -4.42 -16.44
CA PHE A 74 -13.20 -3.38 -15.83
C PHE A 74 -13.43 -3.22 -14.31
N LEU A 75 -14.67 -3.40 -13.85
CA LEU A 75 -15.04 -3.33 -12.43
C LEU A 75 -14.42 -4.48 -11.63
N TYR A 76 -14.55 -5.71 -12.13
CA TYR A 76 -14.08 -6.91 -11.44
C TYR A 76 -12.59 -7.22 -11.68
N GLU A 77 -11.94 -6.58 -12.66
CA GLU A 77 -10.51 -6.78 -12.95
C GLU A 77 -9.64 -6.60 -11.71
N ASN A 78 -9.97 -5.61 -10.87
CA ASN A 78 -9.22 -5.27 -9.66
C ASN A 78 -10.18 -5.06 -8.48
N VAL A 79 -10.27 -6.08 -7.62
CA VAL A 79 -11.15 -6.09 -6.46
C VAL A 79 -10.40 -5.55 -5.25
N VAL A 80 -10.98 -4.56 -4.57
CA VAL A 80 -10.46 -3.99 -3.33
C VAL A 80 -11.48 -4.28 -2.22
N LEU A 81 -11.02 -4.91 -1.15
CA LEU A 81 -11.78 -5.25 0.03
C LEU A 81 -11.19 -4.47 1.21
N ALA A 82 -11.93 -3.48 1.68
CA ALA A 82 -11.56 -2.57 2.77
C ALA A 82 -12.28 -2.89 4.08
N GLU A 83 -13.17 -3.88 4.10
CA GLU A 83 -13.90 -4.34 5.29
C GLU A 83 -14.12 -5.86 5.28
N ILE A 84 -14.20 -6.48 6.46
CA ILE A 84 -14.44 -7.92 6.61
C ILE A 84 -15.83 -8.35 6.09
N GLY A 85 -16.83 -7.47 6.10
CA GLY A 85 -18.14 -7.79 5.51
C GLY A 85 -18.06 -7.96 3.99
N GLN A 86 -17.20 -7.17 3.33
CA GLN A 86 -17.07 -7.15 1.87
C GLN A 86 -16.49 -8.45 1.33
N ILE A 87 -15.54 -9.09 2.04
CA ILE A 87 -14.99 -10.38 1.59
C ILE A 87 -16.07 -11.47 1.55
N LEU A 88 -16.98 -11.47 2.52
CA LEU A 88 -18.07 -12.46 2.59
C LEU A 88 -19.10 -12.23 1.51
N VAL A 89 -19.51 -10.97 1.31
CA VAL A 89 -20.41 -10.62 0.22
C VAL A 89 -19.80 -10.95 -1.14
N PHE A 90 -18.49 -10.73 -1.30
CA PHE A 90 -17.79 -11.07 -2.54
C PHE A 90 -17.76 -12.58 -2.77
N VAL A 91 -17.48 -13.39 -1.74
CA VAL A 91 -17.58 -14.86 -1.83
C VAL A 91 -18.99 -15.31 -2.20
N ASP A 92 -20.03 -14.76 -1.56
CA ASP A 92 -21.42 -15.06 -1.90
C ASP A 92 -21.74 -14.71 -3.36
N THR A 93 -21.22 -13.57 -3.83
CA THR A 93 -21.36 -13.12 -5.22
C THR A 93 -20.69 -14.11 -6.18
N LEU A 94 -19.47 -14.55 -5.87
CA LEU A 94 -18.74 -15.54 -6.70
C LEU A 94 -19.40 -16.92 -6.70
N LYS A 95 -20.02 -17.33 -5.59
CA LYS A 95 -20.82 -18.57 -5.52
C LYS A 95 -22.06 -18.49 -6.40
N ALA A 96 -22.76 -17.35 -6.34
CA ALA A 96 -23.96 -17.12 -7.15
C ALA A 96 -23.62 -16.97 -8.64
N ARG A 97 -22.46 -16.37 -8.95
CA ARG A 97 -22.02 -16.03 -10.32
C ARG A 97 -20.53 -16.35 -10.52
N PRO A 98 -20.16 -17.63 -10.69
CA PRO A 98 -18.77 -18.05 -10.80
C PRO A 98 -18.03 -17.44 -12.00
N GLU A 99 -18.76 -17.01 -13.04
CA GLU A 99 -18.17 -16.34 -14.20
C GLU A 99 -17.41 -15.06 -13.83
N PHE A 100 -17.82 -14.38 -12.75
CA PHE A 100 -17.15 -13.16 -12.29
C PHE A 100 -15.74 -13.44 -11.78
N GLY A 101 -15.48 -14.62 -11.20
CA GLY A 101 -14.15 -14.99 -10.75
C GLY A 101 -13.12 -15.04 -11.89
N THR A 102 -13.57 -15.30 -13.13
CA THR A 102 -12.70 -15.29 -14.32
C THR A 102 -12.30 -13.89 -14.80
N LEU A 103 -12.98 -12.86 -14.29
CA LEU A 103 -12.68 -11.46 -14.59
C LEU A 103 -11.63 -10.90 -13.61
N VAL A 104 -11.46 -11.53 -12.44
CA VAL A 104 -10.59 -11.04 -11.37
C VAL A 104 -9.12 -11.33 -11.67
N HIS A 105 -8.32 -10.27 -11.78
CA HIS A 105 -6.87 -10.36 -11.99
C HIS A 105 -6.07 -9.89 -10.78
N SER A 106 -6.63 -8.94 -10.02
CA SER A 106 -6.03 -8.40 -8.81
C SER A 106 -7.01 -8.45 -7.64
N ILE A 107 -6.51 -8.88 -6.49
CA ILE A 107 -7.24 -8.82 -5.21
C ILE A 107 -6.40 -8.00 -4.23
N ASN A 108 -7.04 -7.02 -3.60
CA ASN A 108 -6.44 -6.19 -2.58
C ASN A 108 -7.26 -6.26 -1.29
N ILE A 109 -6.65 -6.73 -0.21
CA ILE A 109 -7.26 -6.87 1.11
C ILE A 109 -6.59 -5.88 2.05
N CYS A 110 -7.36 -4.90 2.53
CA CYS A 110 -6.87 -3.77 3.32
C CYS A 110 -7.77 -3.47 4.51
N TYR A 111 -8.04 -4.48 5.34
CA TYR A 111 -8.83 -4.29 6.55
C TYR A 111 -8.20 -4.95 7.77
N ARG A 112 -8.73 -4.58 8.93
CA ARG A 112 -8.39 -5.22 10.19
C ARG A 112 -9.16 -6.54 10.34
N VAL A 113 -8.43 -7.64 10.57
CA VAL A 113 -9.04 -8.93 10.91
C VAL A 113 -9.05 -9.09 12.42
N PHE A 114 -10.20 -8.92 13.07
CA PHE A 114 -10.32 -9.15 14.50
C PHE A 114 -10.14 -10.64 14.83
N ARG A 115 -9.63 -10.96 16.04
CA ARG A 115 -9.30 -12.34 16.45
C ARG A 115 -10.45 -13.34 16.22
N GLY A 116 -11.69 -12.96 16.56
CA GLY A 116 -12.88 -13.81 16.38
C GLY A 116 -13.26 -14.11 14.92
N TYR A 117 -12.76 -13.33 13.96
CA TYR A 117 -13.07 -13.46 12.54
C TYR A 117 -11.95 -14.12 11.72
N ARG A 118 -10.88 -14.62 12.35
CA ARG A 118 -9.73 -15.19 11.63
C ARG A 118 -10.11 -16.39 10.77
N ASN A 119 -10.85 -17.36 11.33
CA ASN A 119 -11.23 -18.56 10.58
C ASN A 119 -12.13 -18.20 9.39
N VAL A 120 -13.07 -17.27 9.61
CA VAL A 120 -13.99 -16.76 8.59
C VAL A 120 -13.21 -16.04 7.47
N HIS A 121 -12.23 -15.21 7.84
CA HIS A 121 -11.32 -14.58 6.90
C HIS A 121 -10.55 -15.60 6.07
N ASP A 122 -9.84 -16.52 6.73
CA ASP A 122 -8.95 -17.48 6.07
C ASP A 122 -9.76 -18.38 5.11
N GLU A 123 -10.94 -18.86 5.54
CA GLU A 123 -11.84 -19.64 4.69
C GLU A 123 -12.36 -18.85 3.49
N ALA A 124 -12.72 -17.57 3.68
CA ALA A 124 -13.21 -16.72 2.61
C ALA A 124 -12.12 -16.42 1.57
N VAL A 125 -10.90 -16.14 2.02
CA VAL A 125 -9.76 -15.92 1.12
C VAL A 125 -9.45 -17.17 0.31
N ASP A 126 -9.43 -18.35 0.94
CA ASP A 126 -9.26 -19.63 0.24
C ASP A 126 -10.35 -19.87 -0.80
N GLN A 127 -11.60 -19.52 -0.50
CA GLN A 127 -12.72 -19.61 -1.45
C GLN A 127 -12.52 -18.67 -2.63
N ILE A 128 -12.10 -17.43 -2.40
CA ILE A 128 -11.83 -16.47 -3.49
C ILE A 128 -10.77 -17.03 -4.43
N PHE A 129 -9.65 -17.57 -3.93
CA PHE A 129 -8.62 -18.15 -4.80
C PHE A 129 -9.11 -19.37 -5.59
N LYS A 130 -10.06 -20.15 -5.04
CA LYS A 130 -10.71 -21.25 -5.78
C LYS A 130 -11.60 -20.73 -6.92
N PHE A 131 -12.31 -19.63 -6.71
CA PHE A 131 -13.20 -19.03 -7.71
C PHE A 131 -12.47 -18.16 -8.74
N CYS A 132 -11.29 -17.62 -8.39
CA CYS A 132 -10.56 -16.63 -9.18
C CYS A 132 -9.21 -17.19 -9.68
N PRO A 133 -9.20 -18.12 -10.65
CA PRO A 133 -7.98 -18.79 -11.12
C PRO A 133 -7.04 -17.87 -11.92
N ARG A 134 -7.48 -16.67 -12.29
CA ARG A 134 -6.69 -15.70 -13.09
C ARG A 134 -6.03 -14.62 -12.23
N VAL A 135 -6.10 -14.74 -10.90
CA VAL A 135 -5.44 -13.82 -10.00
C VAL A 135 -3.93 -13.94 -10.19
N THR A 136 -3.33 -12.82 -10.57
CA THR A 136 -1.89 -12.64 -10.77
C THR A 136 -1.31 -11.64 -9.78
N HIS A 137 -2.16 -10.75 -9.25
CA HIS A 137 -1.79 -9.70 -8.32
C HIS A 137 -2.52 -9.89 -7.00
N PHE A 138 -1.78 -10.03 -5.90
CA PHE A 138 -2.35 -10.13 -4.57
C PHE A 138 -1.68 -9.14 -3.64
N VAL A 139 -2.52 -8.32 -3.02
CA VAL A 139 -2.11 -7.30 -2.05
C VAL A 139 -2.82 -7.60 -0.73
N PHE A 140 -2.05 -7.72 0.34
CA PHE A 140 -2.53 -8.05 1.67
C PHE A 140 -1.91 -7.11 2.70
N HIS A 141 -2.64 -6.07 3.08
CA HIS A 141 -2.20 -5.01 3.99
C HIS A 141 -3.10 -5.01 5.24
N PRO A 142 -2.92 -5.96 6.19
CA PRO A 142 -3.72 -5.98 7.40
C PRO A 142 -3.38 -4.75 8.27
N HIS A 143 -4.42 -4.11 8.83
CA HIS A 143 -4.24 -2.97 9.73
C HIS A 143 -3.71 -3.34 11.13
N ASP A 144 -3.55 -4.63 11.43
CA ASP A 144 -3.13 -5.10 12.75
C ASP A 144 -2.12 -6.25 12.63
N TYR A 145 -1.17 -6.33 13.57
CA TYR A 145 -0.07 -7.31 13.61
C TYR A 145 -0.53 -8.73 13.96
N LEU A 146 -1.84 -8.98 13.91
CA LEU A 146 -2.34 -10.31 14.13
C LEU A 146 -1.73 -11.21 13.07
N ARG A 147 -1.19 -12.34 13.54
CA ARG A 147 -0.68 -13.45 12.71
C ARG A 147 -1.83 -14.02 11.87
N ALA A 148 -2.28 -13.26 10.88
CA ALA A 148 -3.11 -13.78 9.80
C ALA A 148 -2.28 -14.85 9.11
N THR A 149 -2.88 -15.99 8.82
CA THR A 149 -2.20 -16.95 7.96
C THR A 149 -2.31 -16.41 6.55
N LEU A 150 -1.21 -16.44 5.79
CA LEU A 150 -1.35 -16.23 4.36
C LEU A 150 -2.06 -17.45 3.79
N PRO A 151 -3.08 -17.25 2.93
CA PRO A 151 -3.81 -18.36 2.31
C PRO A 151 -2.83 -19.23 1.53
N THR A 152 -3.23 -20.47 1.22
CA THR A 152 -2.45 -21.26 0.26
C THR A 152 -2.62 -20.60 -1.11
N VAL A 153 -1.63 -19.81 -1.48
CA VAL A 153 -1.73 -18.92 -2.62
C VAL A 153 -1.70 -19.74 -3.91
N GLY A 154 -2.54 -19.39 -4.86
CA GLY A 154 -2.51 -20.01 -6.19
C GLY A 154 -1.13 -19.83 -6.85
N LEU A 155 -0.68 -20.85 -7.57
CA LEU A 155 0.64 -20.86 -8.24
C LEU A 155 0.78 -19.82 -9.38
N SER A 156 -0.25 -19.03 -9.68
CA SER A 156 -0.26 -18.05 -10.76
C SER A 156 0.14 -16.63 -10.33
N ILE A 157 0.46 -16.41 -9.06
CA ILE A 157 0.77 -15.05 -8.57
C ILE A 157 2.14 -14.62 -9.07
N THR A 158 2.15 -13.48 -9.76
CA THR A 158 3.35 -12.80 -10.26
C THR A 158 3.67 -11.54 -9.45
N THR A 159 2.66 -10.93 -8.82
CA THR A 159 2.83 -9.74 -7.98
C THR A 159 2.27 -10.00 -6.59
N LEU A 160 3.14 -9.95 -5.58
CA LEU A 160 2.78 -10.08 -4.18
C LEU A 160 3.16 -8.82 -3.40
N ASP A 161 2.21 -8.22 -2.68
CA ASP A 161 2.45 -7.07 -1.81
C ASP A 161 1.86 -7.33 -0.41
N LEU A 162 2.73 -7.57 0.57
CA LEU A 162 2.35 -7.91 1.94
C LEU A 162 2.34 -6.69 2.88
N GLY A 163 2.57 -5.49 2.35
CA GLY A 163 2.56 -4.26 3.15
C GLY A 163 3.57 -4.25 4.29
N ASP A 164 3.36 -3.34 5.23
CA ASP A 164 4.31 -3.04 6.31
C ASP A 164 4.04 -3.84 7.59
N CYS A 165 2.84 -4.39 7.74
CA CYS A 165 2.35 -4.99 8.99
C CYS A 165 2.42 -6.52 9.01
N VAL A 166 2.68 -7.18 7.87
CA VAL A 166 2.76 -8.64 7.80
C VAL A 166 4.10 -9.11 8.35
N PRO A 167 4.11 -9.93 9.43
CA PRO A 167 5.34 -10.49 9.96
C PRO A 167 6.07 -11.34 8.91
N TYR A 168 7.40 -11.23 8.86
CA TYR A 168 8.19 -11.93 7.84
C TYR A 168 8.11 -13.46 7.94
N ASP A 169 7.97 -14.01 9.15
CA ASP A 169 7.79 -15.46 9.37
C ASP A 169 6.49 -15.97 8.74
N VAL A 170 5.42 -15.17 8.80
CA VAL A 170 4.16 -15.43 8.09
C VAL A 170 4.36 -15.35 6.58
N ALA A 171 5.07 -14.31 6.10
CA ALA A 171 5.37 -14.13 4.68
C ALA A 171 6.16 -15.31 4.08
N LEU A 172 7.02 -15.94 4.87
CA LEU A 172 7.98 -16.93 4.40
C LEU A 172 7.33 -18.16 3.73
N GLY A 173 6.15 -18.58 4.22
CA GLY A 173 5.39 -19.67 3.60
C GLY A 173 4.99 -19.34 2.15
N ALA A 174 4.41 -18.16 1.94
CA ALA A 174 4.03 -17.68 0.61
C ALA A 174 5.25 -17.43 -0.28
N LEU A 175 6.32 -16.85 0.26
CA LEU A 175 7.57 -16.62 -0.48
C LEU A 175 8.19 -17.92 -0.97
N THR A 176 8.17 -18.97 -0.15
CA THR A 176 8.70 -20.29 -0.54
C THR A 176 7.89 -20.89 -1.69
N GLN A 177 6.56 -20.75 -1.66
CA GLN A 177 5.67 -21.27 -2.69
C GLN A 177 5.76 -20.50 -4.01
N LEU A 178 5.97 -19.18 -3.95
CA LEU A 178 5.86 -18.28 -5.10
C LEU A 178 7.20 -17.81 -5.67
N CYS A 179 8.34 -18.17 -5.07
CA CYS A 179 9.65 -17.64 -5.47
C CYS A 179 9.96 -17.85 -6.97
N GLU A 180 9.47 -18.93 -7.58
CA GLU A 180 9.70 -19.22 -9.00
C GLU A 180 8.82 -18.38 -9.94
N THR A 181 7.67 -17.87 -9.49
CA THR A 181 6.68 -17.17 -10.34
C THR A 181 6.65 -15.67 -10.13
N LEU A 182 7.16 -15.17 -9.00
CA LEU A 182 7.11 -13.75 -8.67
C LEU A 182 7.98 -12.91 -9.60
N GLU A 183 7.34 -11.90 -10.19
CA GLU A 183 7.97 -10.80 -10.95
C GLU A 183 8.09 -9.52 -10.12
N SER A 184 7.19 -9.35 -9.14
CA SER A 184 7.14 -8.21 -8.23
C SER A 184 6.83 -8.64 -6.81
N LEU A 185 7.65 -8.18 -5.86
CA LEU A 185 7.50 -8.48 -4.44
C LEU A 185 7.60 -7.21 -3.61
N SER A 186 6.69 -7.05 -2.65
CA SER A 186 6.72 -6.03 -1.61
C SER A 186 6.55 -6.71 -0.25
N VAL A 187 7.55 -6.58 0.63
CA VAL A 187 7.57 -7.30 1.92
C VAL A 187 8.37 -6.53 2.97
N ALA A 188 7.95 -6.63 4.23
CA ALA A 188 8.71 -6.16 5.39
C ALA A 188 9.87 -7.11 5.72
N LEU A 189 11.05 -6.57 6.03
CA LEU A 189 12.22 -7.37 6.38
C LEU A 189 12.13 -7.95 7.80
N PRO A 190 12.72 -9.13 8.06
CA PRO A 190 12.75 -9.72 9.39
C PRO A 190 13.58 -8.87 10.34
N TRP A 191 13.24 -8.88 11.63
CA TRP A 191 14.15 -8.42 12.68
C TRP A 191 15.35 -9.37 12.80
N ARG A 192 16.51 -8.86 13.24
CA ARG A 192 17.81 -9.55 13.39
C ARG A 192 17.82 -10.81 14.27
N LYS A 193 16.67 -11.23 14.81
CA LYS A 193 16.56 -12.51 15.53
C LYS A 193 16.69 -13.65 14.53
N GLU A 194 17.39 -14.71 14.92
CA GLU A 194 17.69 -15.88 14.09
C GLU A 194 16.39 -16.57 13.64
N ILE A 195 15.88 -16.17 12.48
CA ILE A 195 14.89 -16.93 11.73
C ILE A 195 15.67 -17.86 10.80
N ASN A 196 15.34 -19.15 10.82
CA ASN A 196 15.89 -20.09 9.86
C ASN A 196 15.28 -19.78 8.48
N HIS A 197 16.08 -19.19 7.60
CA HIS A 197 15.65 -18.84 6.26
C HIS A 197 15.93 -20.00 5.29
N PRO A 198 14.93 -20.50 4.54
CA PRO A 198 15.17 -21.37 3.40
C PRO A 198 15.93 -20.61 2.32
N LEU A 199 16.71 -21.33 1.51
CA LEU A 199 17.32 -20.77 0.32
C LEU A 199 16.23 -20.54 -0.73
N LEU A 200 15.95 -19.27 -1.04
CA LEU A 200 14.97 -18.85 -2.03
C LEU A 200 15.67 -18.31 -3.27
N THR A 201 15.29 -18.83 -4.43
CA THR A 201 15.77 -18.34 -5.73
C THR A 201 14.62 -17.70 -6.48
N PHE A 202 14.68 -16.39 -6.62
CA PHE A 202 13.61 -15.64 -7.30
C PHE A 202 13.93 -15.48 -8.78
N VAL A 203 13.56 -16.48 -9.58
CA VAL A 203 13.99 -16.60 -10.99
C VAL A 203 13.52 -15.44 -11.86
N HIS A 204 12.30 -14.94 -11.62
CA HIS A 204 11.66 -13.92 -12.45
C HIS A 204 11.54 -12.54 -11.78
N LEU A 205 12.01 -12.40 -10.54
CA LEU A 205 11.76 -11.21 -9.75
C LEU A 205 12.56 -10.01 -10.29
N ALA A 206 11.84 -9.11 -10.95
CA ALA A 206 12.39 -7.89 -11.54
C ALA A 206 12.18 -6.66 -10.65
N ASN A 207 11.18 -6.70 -9.76
CA ASN A 207 10.81 -5.59 -8.89
C ASN A 207 10.77 -6.06 -7.43
N LEU A 208 11.53 -5.39 -6.57
CA LEU A 208 11.56 -5.66 -5.14
C LEU A 208 11.35 -4.37 -4.36
N ARG A 209 10.35 -4.36 -3.49
CA ARG A 209 10.13 -3.35 -2.47
C ARG A 209 10.38 -3.96 -1.10
N LEU A 210 11.28 -3.36 -0.35
CA LEU A 210 11.60 -3.76 1.01
C LEU A 210 11.13 -2.68 1.97
N CYS A 211 10.33 -3.09 2.94
CA CYS A 211 9.91 -2.24 4.04
C CYS A 211 10.83 -2.52 5.23
N VAL A 212 11.55 -1.49 5.66
CA VAL A 212 12.73 -1.62 6.49
C VAL A 212 12.54 -0.89 7.82
N GLY A 213 12.54 -1.66 8.92
CA GLY A 213 12.50 -1.13 10.27
C GLY A 213 13.89 -1.06 10.94
N MET A 214 13.92 -0.57 12.17
CA MET A 214 15.10 -0.63 13.02
C MET A 214 15.47 -2.10 13.29
N GLN A 215 16.77 -2.43 13.25
CA GLN A 215 17.28 -3.80 13.49
C GLN A 215 16.75 -4.86 12.52
N CYS A 216 16.25 -4.48 11.35
CA CYS A 216 15.98 -5.45 10.29
C CYS A 216 17.28 -6.00 9.70
N GLU A 217 17.26 -7.25 9.27
CA GLU A 217 18.37 -7.86 8.51
C GLU A 217 17.88 -8.27 7.12
N PHE A 218 18.72 -8.07 6.10
CA PHE A 218 18.44 -8.54 4.76
C PHE A 218 18.98 -9.96 4.65
N PRO A 219 18.16 -10.94 4.25
CA PRO A 219 18.57 -12.34 4.14
C PRO A 219 19.46 -12.57 2.89
N ALA A 220 20.53 -11.78 2.73
CA ALA A 220 21.46 -11.77 1.60
C ALA A 220 22.01 -13.17 1.26
N ARG A 221 22.23 -14.00 2.28
CA ARG A 221 22.77 -15.35 2.14
C ARG A 221 21.75 -16.37 1.65
N TYR A 222 20.47 -16.04 1.77
CA TYR A 222 19.36 -16.95 1.53
C TYR A 222 18.57 -16.57 0.28
N TRP A 223 18.77 -15.38 -0.28
CA TRP A 223 18.04 -14.89 -1.44
C TRP A 223 18.96 -14.78 -2.66
N THR A 224 18.57 -15.43 -3.75
CA THR A 224 19.22 -15.26 -5.05
C THR A 224 18.28 -14.48 -5.98
N LEU A 225 18.76 -13.35 -6.52
CA LEU A 225 17.95 -12.35 -7.23
C LEU A 225 18.52 -12.05 -8.64
N PRO A 226 18.61 -13.05 -9.53
CA PRO A 226 19.37 -12.94 -10.79
C PRO A 226 18.80 -11.93 -11.78
N CYS A 227 17.49 -11.66 -11.72
CA CYS A 227 16.80 -10.79 -12.66
C CYS A 227 16.39 -9.44 -12.05
N LEU A 228 16.83 -9.13 -10.83
CA LEU A 228 16.40 -7.92 -10.14
C LEU A 228 16.92 -6.67 -10.85
N GLN A 229 15.98 -5.79 -11.23
CA GLN A 229 16.28 -4.55 -11.95
C GLN A 229 15.79 -3.32 -11.20
N ARG A 230 14.77 -3.45 -10.34
CA ARG A 230 14.16 -2.34 -9.60
C ARG A 230 14.12 -2.66 -8.12
N LEU A 231 14.75 -1.81 -7.33
CA LEU A 231 14.73 -1.90 -5.88
C LEU A 231 14.12 -0.63 -5.29
N SER A 232 13.17 -0.79 -4.39
CA SER A 232 12.61 0.28 -3.57
C SER A 232 12.83 -0.04 -2.10
N LEU A 233 13.53 0.83 -1.40
CA LEU A 233 13.76 0.75 0.04
C LEU A 233 12.90 1.81 0.71
N ARG A 234 12.01 1.37 1.60
CA ARG A 234 11.08 2.22 2.32
C ARG A 234 11.23 2.02 3.82
N HIS A 235 11.20 3.10 4.58
CA HIS A 235 11.18 3.01 6.03
C HIS A 235 9.81 2.47 6.52
N ASN A 236 9.85 1.38 7.29
CA ASN A 236 8.67 0.80 7.93
C ASN A 236 8.41 1.50 9.27
N ARG A 237 7.57 2.54 9.24
CA ARG A 237 7.17 3.31 10.44
C ARG A 237 6.38 2.47 11.45
N ALA A 238 5.78 1.37 11.02
CA ALA A 238 5.02 0.47 11.88
C ALA A 238 5.96 -0.22 12.89
N LEU A 239 7.18 -0.58 12.45
CA LEU A 239 8.21 -1.23 13.29
C LEU A 239 9.01 -0.25 14.18
N GLY A 240 8.59 1.01 14.27
CA GLY A 240 9.21 2.04 15.10
C GLY A 240 9.58 3.31 14.31
N SER A 241 9.78 4.41 15.03
CA SER A 241 10.15 5.72 14.46
C SER A 241 11.64 5.86 14.12
N LEU A 242 12.46 4.91 14.56
CA LEU A 242 13.90 4.99 14.36
C LEU A 242 14.29 4.43 12.98
N PRO A 243 15.15 5.15 12.24
CA PRO A 243 15.57 4.76 10.90
C PRO A 243 16.40 3.47 10.92
N PRO A 244 16.43 2.73 9.81
CA PRO A 244 17.09 1.44 9.76
C PRO A 244 18.61 1.55 9.80
N ASP A 245 19.28 0.43 10.11
CA ASP A 245 20.74 0.33 10.08
C ASP A 245 21.25 0.53 8.64
N LEU A 246 22.33 1.29 8.49
CA LEU A 246 22.92 1.59 7.19
C LEU A 246 23.66 0.39 6.61
N GLU A 247 24.17 -0.50 7.47
CA GLU A 247 24.82 -1.73 7.05
C GLU A 247 23.86 -2.55 6.18
N LEU A 248 22.57 -2.51 6.50
CA LEU A 248 21.53 -3.17 5.75
C LEU A 248 21.41 -2.68 4.30
N VAL A 249 21.39 -1.36 4.09
CA VAL A 249 21.31 -0.78 2.74
C VAL A 249 22.52 -1.21 1.94
N SER A 250 23.70 -1.13 2.54
CA SER A 250 24.95 -1.58 1.92
C SER A 250 24.90 -3.06 1.57
N ASP A 251 24.40 -3.92 2.46
CA ASP A 251 24.32 -5.36 2.25
C ASP A 251 23.32 -5.74 1.15
N VAL A 252 22.18 -5.05 1.06
CA VAL A 252 21.24 -5.22 -0.07
C VAL A 252 21.93 -4.83 -1.39
N LEU A 253 22.60 -3.68 -1.43
CA LEU A 253 23.25 -3.18 -2.65
C LEU A 253 24.45 -4.02 -3.08
N LYS A 254 25.20 -4.65 -2.15
CA LYS A 254 26.25 -5.61 -2.51
C LYS A 254 25.70 -6.83 -3.24
N VAL A 255 24.48 -7.26 -2.92
CA VAL A 255 23.85 -8.43 -3.53
C VAL A 255 23.30 -8.13 -4.90
N CYS A 256 22.58 -7.00 -5.07
CA CYS A 256 21.85 -6.74 -6.31
C CYS A 256 22.25 -5.46 -7.05
N GLY A 257 23.04 -4.57 -6.46
CA GLY A 257 23.37 -3.24 -7.01
C GLY A 257 23.92 -3.29 -8.43
N ALA A 258 24.74 -4.30 -8.75
CA ALA A 258 25.34 -4.46 -10.08
C ALA A 258 24.33 -4.61 -11.22
N THR A 259 23.11 -5.10 -10.95
CA THR A 259 22.04 -5.31 -11.94
C THR A 259 20.94 -4.26 -11.87
N LEU A 260 20.93 -3.40 -10.85
CA LEU A 260 19.87 -2.42 -10.64
C LEU A 260 19.91 -1.32 -11.70
N LYS A 261 18.82 -1.21 -12.44
CA LYS A 261 18.55 -0.08 -13.34
C LYS A 261 17.76 1.01 -12.65
N ARG A 262 16.99 0.66 -11.62
CA ARG A 262 16.23 1.61 -10.81
C ARG A 262 16.43 1.35 -9.33
N LEU A 263 16.67 2.42 -8.60
CA LEU A 263 16.86 2.40 -7.17
C LEU A 263 16.08 3.55 -6.57
N ARG A 264 15.33 3.22 -5.53
CA ARG A 264 14.61 4.20 -4.75
C ARG A 264 14.95 4.05 -3.29
N ILE A 265 15.31 5.16 -2.66
CA ILE A 265 15.64 5.23 -1.24
C ILE A 265 14.84 6.40 -0.65
N SER A 266 13.59 6.12 -0.26
CA SER A 266 12.73 7.12 0.38
C SER A 266 12.78 6.99 1.89
N ASP A 267 12.84 8.12 2.59
CA ASP A 267 12.71 8.24 4.06
C ASP A 267 13.78 7.51 4.89
N ILE A 268 14.77 6.85 4.28
CA ILE A 268 15.80 6.08 5.00
C ILE A 268 17.04 6.92 5.34
N LEU A 269 17.56 7.73 4.40
CA LEU A 269 18.84 8.44 4.62
C LEU A 269 18.67 9.83 5.27
N HIS A 270 17.44 10.29 5.55
CA HIS A 270 17.23 11.56 6.26
C HIS A 270 17.59 11.47 7.76
N SER A 271 17.95 10.28 8.24
CA SER A 271 18.52 10.13 9.57
C SER A 271 19.86 10.83 9.69
N VAL A 272 19.99 11.72 10.68
CA VAL A 272 21.24 12.39 11.07
C VAL A 272 22.39 11.40 11.35
N MET A 273 22.07 10.12 11.53
CA MET A 273 23.02 9.04 11.77
C MET A 273 23.59 8.43 10.47
N CYS A 274 23.18 8.89 9.29
CA CYS A 274 23.59 8.29 8.02
C CYS A 274 25.05 8.63 7.64
N ARG A 275 25.95 7.65 7.72
CA ARG A 275 27.31 7.71 7.14
C ARG A 275 27.37 7.31 5.67
N LEU A 276 26.34 6.65 5.15
CA LEU A 276 26.31 6.21 3.76
C LEU A 276 26.10 7.44 2.88
N THR A 277 27.09 7.78 2.06
CA THR A 277 26.95 8.86 1.10
C THR A 277 26.17 8.37 -0.12
N LEU A 278 25.54 9.29 -0.85
CA LEU A 278 24.94 8.94 -2.13
C LEU A 278 26.01 8.33 -3.07
N GLN A 279 27.25 8.79 -3.03
CA GLN A 279 28.32 8.22 -3.83
C GLN A 279 28.58 6.75 -3.52
N ASP A 280 28.51 6.33 -2.25
CA ASP A 280 28.66 4.93 -1.85
C ASP A 280 27.56 4.07 -2.47
N VAL A 281 26.32 4.58 -2.51
CA VAL A 281 25.18 3.93 -3.18
C VAL A 281 25.42 3.81 -4.68
N LEU A 282 25.76 4.92 -5.34
CA LEU A 282 25.96 4.99 -6.79
C LEU A 282 27.13 4.10 -7.24
N SER A 283 28.18 3.99 -6.41
CA SER A 283 29.35 3.14 -6.69
C SER A 283 29.01 1.65 -6.77
N GLN A 284 27.98 1.22 -6.02
CA GLN A 284 27.50 -0.16 -6.04
C GLN A 284 26.48 -0.42 -7.15
N CYS A 285 25.98 0.63 -7.80
CA CYS A 285 24.95 0.55 -8.84
C CYS A 285 25.44 1.12 -10.18
N PRO A 286 26.46 0.51 -10.83
CA PRO A 286 27.12 1.10 -12.01
C PRO A 286 26.22 1.25 -13.24
N VAL A 287 25.13 0.49 -13.33
CA VAL A 287 24.17 0.52 -14.45
C VAL A 287 22.87 1.27 -14.12
N LEU A 288 22.85 2.01 -13.01
CA LEU A 288 21.66 2.72 -12.56
C LEU A 288 21.27 3.81 -13.57
N GLU A 289 20.01 3.76 -14.02
CA GLU A 289 19.45 4.74 -14.94
C GLU A 289 18.43 5.65 -14.26
N HIS A 290 17.76 5.18 -13.19
CA HIS A 290 16.76 5.95 -12.44
C HIS A 290 17.03 5.89 -10.94
N LEU A 291 17.14 7.06 -10.32
CA LEU A 291 17.28 7.22 -8.88
C LEU A 291 16.07 7.97 -8.33
N GLY A 292 15.51 7.47 -7.23
CA GLY A 292 14.61 8.24 -6.37
C GLY A 292 15.26 8.50 -5.01
N ALA A 293 15.44 9.77 -4.66
CA ALA A 293 16.21 10.22 -3.50
C ALA A 293 15.59 11.49 -2.90
N THR A 294 15.91 11.82 -1.64
CA THR A 294 15.55 13.12 -1.07
C THR A 294 16.56 14.19 -1.48
N GLU A 295 16.17 15.46 -1.48
CA GLU A 295 17.06 16.56 -1.90
C GLU A 295 18.40 16.58 -1.14
N ALA A 296 18.36 16.41 0.19
CA ALA A 296 19.54 16.35 1.05
C ALA A 296 20.55 15.25 0.68
N GLN A 297 20.15 14.23 -0.07
CA GLN A 297 21.03 13.13 -0.48
C GLN A 297 21.84 13.49 -1.73
N LEU A 298 21.42 14.49 -2.51
CA LEU A 298 21.98 14.76 -3.84
C LEU A 298 23.31 15.51 -3.83
N GLU A 299 23.68 16.14 -2.71
CA GLU A 299 24.83 17.07 -2.63
C GLU A 299 26.20 16.43 -2.88
N SER A 300 26.31 15.09 -2.92
CA SER A 300 27.60 14.39 -2.92
C SER A 300 27.73 13.25 -3.93
N GLY A 301 26.81 13.12 -4.89
CA GLY A 301 26.80 12.01 -5.85
C GLY A 301 27.10 12.45 -7.28
N SER A 302 27.89 11.66 -8.02
CA SER A 302 28.00 11.79 -9.48
C SER A 302 27.89 10.42 -10.15
N GLN A 303 27.04 10.34 -11.18
CA GLN A 303 26.87 9.11 -11.97
C GLN A 303 26.57 9.39 -13.43
N LYS A 304 27.37 8.75 -14.32
CA LYS A 304 27.29 8.95 -15.77
C LYS A 304 26.13 8.24 -16.46
N THR A 305 25.54 7.24 -15.83
CA THR A 305 24.44 6.45 -16.43
C THR A 305 23.06 6.95 -16.03
N LEU A 306 22.98 7.83 -15.02
CA LEU A 306 21.73 8.29 -14.47
C LEU A 306 21.00 9.19 -15.48
N ARG A 307 19.79 8.82 -15.85
CA ARG A 307 18.95 9.49 -16.85
C ARG A 307 17.70 10.13 -16.25
N TRP A 308 17.21 9.56 -15.15
CA TRP A 308 15.98 10.01 -14.49
C TRP A 308 16.21 10.16 -13.00
N LEU A 309 15.67 11.24 -12.44
CA LEU A 309 15.79 11.55 -11.02
C LEU A 309 14.42 11.92 -10.44
N ASP A 310 14.01 11.21 -9.39
CA ASP A 310 12.84 11.55 -8.58
C ASP A 310 13.33 12.16 -7.27
N ILE A 311 12.99 13.42 -7.03
CA ILE A 311 13.39 14.18 -5.84
C ILE A 311 12.20 14.21 -4.88
N PHE A 312 12.36 13.57 -3.73
CA PHE A 312 11.37 13.56 -2.65
C PHE A 312 11.61 14.71 -1.69
N GLY A 313 10.58 15.50 -1.40
CA GLY A 313 10.67 16.61 -0.44
C GLY A 313 9.36 17.38 -0.27
N SER A 314 9.35 18.31 0.69
CA SER A 314 8.32 19.33 0.80
C SER A 314 8.71 20.54 -0.05
N ARG A 315 7.82 20.99 -0.94
CA ARG A 315 8.08 22.15 -1.80
C ARG A 315 8.24 23.44 -0.99
N ASP A 316 7.57 23.52 0.15
CA ASP A 316 7.55 24.73 0.96
C ASP A 316 8.87 24.97 1.69
N GLU A 317 9.75 23.96 1.75
CA GLU A 317 10.97 23.99 2.55
C GLU A 317 12.22 24.32 1.75
N LEU A 318 12.27 24.00 0.44
CA LEU A 318 13.52 24.11 -0.34
C LEU A 318 13.29 24.63 -1.78
N PRO A 319 14.17 25.53 -2.28
CA PRO A 319 14.15 25.93 -3.68
C PRO A 319 14.46 24.73 -4.59
N ALA A 320 13.89 24.71 -5.79
CA ALA A 320 14.25 23.70 -6.78
C ALA A 320 15.78 23.69 -7.01
N PRO A 321 16.37 22.51 -7.27
CA PRO A 321 17.80 22.34 -7.39
C PRO A 321 18.23 23.01 -8.68
N ASP A 322 19.43 23.58 -8.65
CA ASP A 322 19.99 24.15 -9.87
C ASP A 322 20.18 23.03 -10.92
N ALA A 323 19.44 23.14 -12.02
CA ALA A 323 19.47 22.17 -13.11
C ALA A 323 20.88 22.04 -13.73
N GLU A 324 21.67 23.11 -13.73
CA GLU A 324 23.05 23.08 -14.22
C GLU A 324 23.97 22.31 -13.27
N CYS A 325 23.77 22.45 -11.95
CA CYS A 325 24.46 21.62 -10.95
C CYS A 325 24.11 20.14 -11.12
N LEU A 326 22.81 19.80 -11.23
CA LEU A 326 22.39 18.43 -11.49
C LEU A 326 22.97 17.87 -12.79
N LYS A 327 23.02 18.66 -13.86
CA LYS A 327 23.58 18.22 -15.14
C LYS A 327 25.09 18.04 -15.10
N ARG A 328 25.81 18.85 -14.31
CA ARG A 328 27.25 18.66 -14.06
C ARG A 328 27.51 17.33 -13.37
N ASP A 329 26.72 17.03 -12.35
CA ASP A 329 26.94 15.86 -11.50
C ASP A 329 26.35 14.58 -12.14
N PHE A 330 25.30 14.73 -12.96
CA PHE A 330 24.62 13.67 -13.72
C PHE A 330 24.57 14.02 -15.22
N PRO A 331 25.67 13.84 -15.97
CA PRO A 331 25.76 14.30 -17.36
C PRO A 331 24.82 13.60 -18.35
N ALA A 332 24.25 12.44 -17.99
CA ALA A 332 23.25 11.74 -18.80
C ALA A 332 21.80 12.05 -18.39
N LEU A 333 21.58 12.95 -17.43
CA LEU A 333 20.26 13.29 -16.91
C LEU A 333 19.41 13.89 -18.02
N ARG A 334 18.26 13.28 -18.26
CA ARG A 334 17.30 13.69 -19.30
C ARG A 334 16.08 14.39 -18.72
N ALA A 335 15.69 14.04 -17.51
CA ALA A 335 14.57 14.65 -16.82
C ALA A 335 14.70 14.39 -15.33
N TYR A 336 14.15 15.29 -14.53
CA TYR A 336 13.95 15.08 -13.11
C TYR A 336 12.55 15.54 -12.72
N ARG A 337 12.02 14.95 -11.65
CA ARG A 337 10.72 15.35 -11.11
C ARG A 337 10.77 15.53 -9.61
N TYR A 338 10.00 16.50 -9.15
CA TYR A 338 9.69 16.66 -7.74
C TYR A 338 8.46 15.85 -7.40
N VAL A 339 8.60 15.02 -6.37
CA VAL A 339 7.51 14.21 -5.81
C VAL A 339 7.34 14.64 -4.37
N SER A 340 6.18 15.22 -4.05
CA SER A 340 5.88 15.67 -2.68
C SER A 340 6.00 14.51 -1.69
N ALA A 341 6.45 14.81 -0.47
CA ALA A 341 6.61 13.83 0.62
C ALA A 341 5.33 13.03 0.90
N HIS A 342 4.15 13.62 0.66
CA HIS A 342 2.86 12.94 0.81
C HIS A 342 2.63 11.83 -0.24
N HIS A 343 3.38 11.86 -1.35
CA HIS A 343 3.27 10.93 -2.46
C HIS A 343 4.40 9.90 -2.52
N THR A 344 5.23 9.83 -1.48
CA THR A 344 6.28 8.81 -1.40
C THR A 344 5.68 7.41 -1.45
N PHE A 345 4.47 7.20 -0.94
CA PHE A 345 3.76 5.92 -1.05
C PHE A 345 3.47 5.51 -2.51
N PHE A 346 3.22 6.48 -3.40
CA PHE A 346 2.89 6.23 -4.80
C PHE A 346 4.09 6.27 -5.74
N ALA A 347 5.27 6.70 -5.30
CA ALA A 347 6.32 6.96 -6.28
C ALA A 347 6.82 5.72 -7.03
N ASP A 348 6.62 4.52 -6.47
CA ASP A 348 6.93 3.25 -7.14
C ASP A 348 5.96 2.94 -8.29
N THR A 349 4.76 3.50 -8.24
CA THR A 349 3.72 3.34 -9.26
C THR A 349 3.76 4.45 -10.31
N LEU A 350 4.61 5.45 -10.12
CA LEU A 350 4.73 6.53 -11.08
C LEU A 350 5.36 6.00 -12.38
N PRO A 351 4.78 6.33 -13.55
CA PRO A 351 5.30 5.88 -14.82
C PRO A 351 6.75 6.36 -15.01
N MET A 352 7.57 5.47 -15.57
CA MET A 352 8.99 5.72 -15.88
C MET A 352 9.15 6.83 -16.93
N ARG A 353 8.23 6.90 -17.88
CA ARG A 353 8.34 7.83 -19.01
C ARG A 353 7.56 9.09 -18.69
N LEU A 354 8.28 10.11 -18.24
CA LEU A 354 7.93 11.47 -18.60
C LEU A 354 8.02 11.53 -20.13
N ALA A 355 6.95 11.93 -20.80
CA ALA A 355 6.98 12.08 -22.26
C ALA A 355 8.13 13.02 -22.60
N ALA A 356 9.20 12.49 -23.21
CA ALA A 356 10.35 13.30 -23.54
C ALA A 356 9.88 14.40 -24.50
N THR A 357 9.90 15.64 -24.04
CA THR A 357 9.69 16.77 -24.93
C THR A 357 10.88 16.83 -25.89
N ALA A 358 10.63 17.20 -27.14
CA ALA A 358 11.63 17.14 -28.21
C ALA A 358 12.83 18.11 -28.01
N ALA A 359 12.87 18.87 -26.90
CA ALA A 359 13.68 20.07 -26.74
C ALA A 359 15.10 19.87 -26.16
N GLY A 360 15.53 18.65 -25.81
CA GLY A 360 16.94 18.34 -25.50
C GLY A 360 17.53 18.91 -24.19
N ALA A 361 16.84 19.82 -23.50
CA ALA A 361 17.16 20.24 -22.14
C ALA A 361 16.48 19.30 -21.11
N PRO A 362 17.11 19.03 -19.95
CA PRO A 362 16.44 18.30 -18.89
C PRO A 362 15.24 19.12 -18.38
N GLU A 363 14.05 18.58 -18.58
CA GLU A 363 12.82 19.25 -18.15
C GLU A 363 12.49 18.87 -16.71
N ALA A 364 12.31 19.88 -15.88
CA ALA A 364 11.80 19.73 -14.53
C ALA A 364 10.29 19.52 -14.62
N VAL A 365 9.82 18.31 -14.27
CA VAL A 365 8.38 18.04 -14.18
C VAL A 365 8.00 18.01 -12.70
N PHE A 366 7.17 18.95 -12.28
CA PHE A 366 6.63 18.91 -10.94
C PHE A 366 5.44 17.96 -10.94
N ILE A 367 5.52 16.91 -10.11
CA ILE A 367 4.38 16.07 -9.78
C ILE A 367 3.94 16.47 -8.37
N ASP A 368 3.25 17.60 -8.30
CA ASP A 368 2.30 17.78 -7.22
C ASP A 368 1.12 16.85 -7.52
N ALA A 369 0.57 16.08 -6.59
CA ALA A 369 -0.67 15.36 -6.93
C ALA A 369 -1.87 16.31 -7.04
N ALA A 370 -1.66 17.60 -6.74
CA ALA A 370 -2.51 18.70 -7.17
C ALA A 370 -2.22 19.18 -8.61
N VAL A 371 -1.38 18.50 -9.40
CA VAL A 371 -1.25 18.74 -10.85
C VAL A 371 -2.56 18.35 -11.51
N ASP A 372 -3.40 19.35 -11.75
CA ASP A 372 -4.00 19.68 -13.06
C ASP A 372 -4.53 18.50 -13.91
N TYR A 373 -5.07 17.46 -13.28
CA TYR A 373 -6.22 16.81 -13.87
C TYR A 373 -7.29 17.90 -13.92
N ASN A 374 -7.66 18.36 -15.12
CA ASN A 374 -8.89 19.10 -15.35
C ASN A 374 -10.07 18.24 -14.87
N PHE A 375 -10.24 18.15 -13.56
CA PHE A 375 -11.51 17.83 -12.96
C PHE A 375 -12.40 19.02 -13.32
N PRO A 376 -13.58 18.81 -13.93
CA PRO A 376 -14.59 19.85 -13.87
C PRO A 376 -14.73 20.18 -12.38
N THR A 377 -14.48 21.44 -12.06
CA THR A 377 -14.43 22.02 -10.72
C THR A 377 -15.69 21.66 -9.93
N PHE A 378 -15.66 20.50 -9.27
CA PHE A 378 -16.37 20.22 -8.05
C PHE A 378 -15.30 19.96 -7.03
N SER A 379 -15.02 21.01 -6.27
CA SER A 379 -13.96 21.08 -5.27
C SER A 379 -14.32 20.19 -4.09
N TRP A 380 -13.92 18.92 -4.16
CA TRP A 380 -13.89 18.03 -2.99
C TRP A 380 -12.94 18.55 -1.91
N LEU A 381 -11.95 19.39 -2.27
CA LEU A 381 -11.16 20.20 -1.35
C LEU A 381 -11.98 21.27 -0.62
N ALA A 382 -13.02 21.84 -1.25
CA ALA A 382 -13.98 22.73 -0.60
C ALA A 382 -14.94 21.94 0.30
N ALA A 383 -15.38 20.75 -0.11
CA ALA A 383 -16.13 19.84 0.76
C ALA A 383 -15.30 19.41 1.99
N LEU A 384 -13.97 19.26 1.85
CA LEU A 384 -13.03 19.02 2.95
C LEU A 384 -12.82 20.24 3.85
N ALA A 385 -12.88 21.46 3.30
CA ALA A 385 -12.78 22.70 4.07
C ALA A 385 -14.09 23.02 4.80
N GLU A 386 -15.24 22.73 4.21
CA GLU A 386 -16.57 22.88 4.83
C GLU A 386 -16.80 21.83 5.91
N ALA A 387 -16.48 20.55 5.68
CA ALA A 387 -16.59 19.51 6.70
C ALA A 387 -15.67 19.73 7.92
N ARG A 388 -14.63 20.55 7.79
CA ARG A 388 -13.73 20.94 8.89
C ARG A 388 -14.24 22.12 9.72
N LEU A 389 -15.17 22.91 9.17
CA LEU A 389 -15.72 24.09 9.83
C LEU A 389 -17.05 23.81 10.53
N GLU A 390 -17.64 22.63 10.32
CA GLU A 390 -18.91 22.23 10.93
C GLU A 390 -18.77 21.44 12.25
N ASP A 391 -17.55 21.07 12.67
CA ASP A 391 -17.32 20.20 13.84
C ASP A 391 -16.72 20.93 15.06
N ASP A 392 -16.68 22.27 15.04
CA ASP A 392 -16.01 23.08 16.09
C ASP A 392 -16.95 24.08 16.79
N SER A 393 -18.27 23.82 16.79
CA SER A 393 -19.25 24.72 17.44
C SER A 393 -20.26 24.03 18.37
N SER A 394 -19.90 22.94 19.05
CA SER A 394 -20.62 22.53 20.26
C SER A 394 -19.85 22.97 21.50
N GLU A 395 -20.01 24.26 21.84
CA GLU A 395 -19.89 24.72 23.22
C GLU A 395 -21.01 24.03 24.02
N ASP A 396 -20.76 22.81 24.49
CA ASP A 396 -21.60 22.16 25.49
C ASP A 396 -20.80 22.12 26.81
N ASP A 397 -20.96 23.21 27.55
CA ASP A 397 -20.59 23.35 28.96
C ASP A 397 -21.37 22.31 29.78
N SER A 398 -20.85 21.09 29.86
CA SER A 398 -21.28 20.15 30.90
C SER A 398 -20.21 20.07 31.98
N ASP A 399 -20.36 20.93 32.99
CA ASP A 399 -19.74 20.82 34.30
C ASP A 399 -20.05 19.44 34.92
N PHE A 400 -19.19 18.46 34.66
CA PHE A 400 -19.18 17.20 35.41
C PHE A 400 -18.47 17.44 36.74
N PHE A 401 -19.23 17.92 37.72
CA PHE A 401 -18.87 17.84 39.13
C PHE A 401 -18.72 16.37 39.52
N PHE A 402 -17.49 15.93 39.76
CA PHE A 402 -17.23 14.73 40.56
C PHE A 402 -17.42 15.12 42.03
N ASP A 403 -18.54 14.69 42.62
CA ASP A 403 -18.71 14.66 44.06
C ASP A 403 -17.72 13.64 44.64
N GLU A 404 -16.70 14.15 45.35
CA GLU A 404 -15.90 13.39 46.31
C GLU A 404 -16.78 13.15 47.54
N GLU A 405 -17.35 11.94 47.66
CA GLU A 405 -17.88 11.48 48.94
C GLU A 405 -16.74 10.93 49.79
N ASP A 406 -16.45 11.69 50.84
CA ASP A 406 -15.70 11.30 52.03
C ASP A 406 -16.30 10.03 52.67
N ASP A 407 -15.50 8.97 52.81
CA ASP A 407 -15.80 7.88 53.75
C ASP A 407 -14.73 7.83 54.85
N ASP A 408 -15.06 8.53 55.93
CA ASP A 408 -14.42 8.58 57.23
C ASP A 408 -14.85 7.35 58.06
N GLY A 409 -13.91 6.50 58.50
CA GLY A 409 -14.33 5.30 59.25
C GLY A 409 -13.22 4.48 59.89
N GLY A 410 -12.58 5.00 60.94
CA GLY A 410 -11.44 4.38 61.60
C GLY A 410 -11.65 3.02 62.28
N SER A 411 -10.56 2.40 62.74
CA SER A 411 -10.42 1.85 64.11
C SER A 411 -9.12 1.04 64.25
N ALA A 412 -8.40 1.33 65.32
CA ALA A 412 -7.15 0.70 65.75
C ALA A 412 -7.31 -0.75 66.23
N SER A 413 -6.25 -1.56 66.09
CA SER A 413 -5.62 -2.35 67.17
C SER A 413 -4.43 -3.14 66.60
N THR A 414 -3.21 -2.93 67.08
CA THR A 414 -2.53 -3.59 68.22
C THR A 414 -1.97 -4.99 67.89
N ASP A 415 -0.63 -5.04 67.87
CA ASP A 415 0.31 -6.13 68.20
C ASP A 415 0.04 -7.58 67.75
N SER A 416 1.01 -8.18 67.05
CA SER A 416 1.78 -9.32 67.60
C SER A 416 2.78 -9.89 66.60
N ASP A 417 3.99 -10.13 67.11
CA ASP A 417 5.04 -10.95 66.53
C ASP A 417 4.56 -12.39 66.24
N SER A 418 4.96 -12.96 65.10
CA SER A 418 5.37 -14.38 65.03
C SER A 418 6.05 -14.74 63.72
N ASN A 419 7.31 -15.17 63.86
CA ASN A 419 7.98 -16.09 62.96
C ASN A 419 7.08 -17.29 62.60
N SER A 420 7.05 -17.68 61.33
CA SER A 420 7.24 -19.10 60.97
C SER A 420 7.57 -19.26 59.49
N ASP A 421 8.66 -19.99 59.26
CA ASP A 421 8.93 -20.71 58.03
C ASP A 421 7.73 -21.57 57.63
N LYS A 422 7.38 -21.60 56.33
CA LYS A 422 7.28 -22.82 55.49
C LYS A 422 6.47 -22.62 54.21
N THR A 423 7.12 -23.01 53.11
CA THR A 423 6.63 -23.83 51.98
C THR A 423 5.25 -23.55 51.36
N GLY A 424 5.25 -23.34 50.05
CA GLY A 424 4.08 -23.64 49.21
C GLY A 424 3.81 -22.57 48.15
N TYR A 425 4.59 -22.56 47.07
CA TYR A 425 4.19 -21.93 45.81
C TYR A 425 3.31 -22.94 45.05
N GLU A 426 2.00 -22.89 45.32
CA GLU A 426 0.96 -23.51 44.49
C GLU A 426 -0.11 -22.46 44.19
N GLY A 427 -0.58 -22.46 42.94
CA GLY A 427 -1.87 -21.87 42.56
C GLY A 427 -1.87 -20.36 42.30
N LEU A 428 -1.40 -19.94 41.12
CA LEU A 428 -1.97 -18.75 40.47
C LEU A 428 -2.95 -19.26 39.42
N ASP A 429 -4.23 -19.24 39.79
CA ASP A 429 -5.37 -19.46 38.92
C ASP A 429 -5.37 -18.42 37.80
N ALA A 430 -5.59 -18.91 36.59
CA ALA A 430 -5.50 -18.20 35.33
C ALA A 430 -6.86 -18.33 34.64
N ASP A 431 -7.86 -17.61 35.17
CA ASP A 431 -9.25 -17.85 34.80
C ASP A 431 -9.97 -16.49 34.69
N GLY A 432 -9.65 -15.76 33.63
CA GLY A 432 -10.31 -14.52 33.23
C GLY A 432 -10.44 -14.44 31.71
N GLU A 433 -10.88 -15.54 31.09
CA GLU A 433 -11.31 -15.53 29.70
C GLU A 433 -12.69 -14.85 29.62
N ASP A 434 -12.69 -13.52 29.44
CA ASP A 434 -13.89 -12.79 29.05
C ASP A 434 -14.33 -13.30 27.67
N ASN A 435 -15.32 -14.19 27.70
CA ASN A 435 -15.97 -14.75 26.53
C ASN A 435 -16.85 -13.69 25.88
N TRP A 436 -16.24 -12.83 25.05
CA TRP A 436 -16.97 -11.95 24.14
C TRP A 436 -17.56 -12.78 22.99
N GLU A 437 -18.61 -13.55 23.26
CA GLU A 437 -19.52 -14.07 22.22
C GLU A 437 -20.27 -12.89 21.62
N ILE A 438 -19.61 -12.21 20.68
CA ILE A 438 -20.24 -11.20 19.83
C ILE A 438 -21.15 -11.94 18.85
N ASP A 439 -22.44 -11.61 18.85
CA ASP A 439 -23.43 -12.01 17.84
C ASP A 439 -23.00 -11.47 16.46
N SER A 440 -22.14 -12.25 15.81
CA SER A 440 -21.55 -11.95 14.50
C SER A 440 -22.60 -11.94 13.37
N GLU A 441 -23.73 -12.61 13.56
CA GLU A 441 -24.78 -12.73 12.55
C GLU A 441 -25.60 -11.44 12.44
N GLY A 442 -25.89 -10.80 13.58
CA GLY A 442 -26.57 -9.50 13.63
C GLY A 442 -25.77 -8.37 12.96
N ALA A 443 -24.46 -8.32 13.16
CA ALA A 443 -23.59 -7.31 12.54
C ALA A 443 -23.48 -7.52 11.02
N LEU A 444 -23.40 -8.78 10.55
CA LEU A 444 -23.28 -9.11 9.12
C LEU A 444 -24.54 -8.75 8.30
N MET A 445 -25.72 -8.86 8.90
CA MET A 445 -26.99 -8.54 8.23
C MET A 445 -27.15 -7.05 7.88
N ALA A 446 -26.57 -6.14 8.67
CA ALA A 446 -26.62 -4.69 8.40
C ALA A 446 -25.84 -4.30 7.13
N TYR A 447 -24.71 -4.98 6.86
CA TYR A 447 -23.82 -4.67 5.74
C TYR A 447 -24.31 -5.21 4.38
N ARG A 448 -25.21 -6.21 4.38
CA ARG A 448 -25.66 -6.87 3.13
C ARG A 448 -26.43 -5.94 2.18
N ARG A 449 -26.91 -4.78 2.64
CA ARG A 449 -27.75 -3.86 1.83
C ARG A 449 -27.00 -2.98 0.83
N GLU A 450 -25.69 -2.77 0.95
CA GLU A 450 -24.95 -1.84 0.05
C GLU A 450 -24.39 -2.48 -1.24
N TRP A 451 -24.36 -3.82 -1.30
CA TRP A 451 -23.64 -4.54 -2.37
C TRP A 451 -24.51 -5.40 -3.28
N VAL A 452 -25.81 -5.50 -2.99
CA VAL A 452 -26.76 -6.14 -3.90
C VAL A 452 -27.08 -5.15 -5.02
N LEU A 453 -26.50 -5.39 -6.20
CA LEU A 453 -27.01 -4.82 -7.45
C LEU A 453 -28.32 -5.57 -7.76
N ASP A 454 -29.46 -4.97 -7.41
CA ASP A 454 -30.79 -5.44 -7.85
C ASP A 454 -30.98 -5.28 -9.36
#